data_AF-A0AAQ5YAW8-F1
#
_entry.id   AF-A0AAQ5YAW8-F1
#
_cell.length_a   1.000
_cell.length_b   1.000
_cell.length_c   1.000
_cell.angle_alpha   90.00
_cell.angle_beta   90.00
_cell.angle_gamma   90.00
#
_symmetry.space_group_name_H-M   'P 1'
#
loop_
_entity.id
_entity.type
_entity.pdbx_description
1 polymer ?
#
loop_
_entity_poly.entity_id
_entity_poly.type
_entity_poly.pdbx_seq_one_letter_code
_entity_poly.pdbx_strand_id
1 'polypeptide(L)'
;MTMTAEEQTSEGQHTIQMEGEDITPKKDGGVLKLVKREGTGTELPMTGDKVFVHYVGTLLDGTHFDSSRDRGEKFSFELGKGQVIKAWDIGVATMKVGELCQLICKPEYSYGSAGSPPKIPPNATLIFEVELFEFRGEDLTDDEDGGIIRRIITKGQGYSKPNEGASVEVTLEGTCDGRVFDERELKFEVGDGENLGLPAGVEKAIMAMEQGEEALFIIKSKYGFGNAGNAKYNIPGGATLQYKIKLTAFEKAKESWEMNTVEKLEQSVIVKEKGTQYFKEGKYKQASVQYRRIVSWLEHESGLSPEDENKAKALQLAAHLNLAMCFLKLQEPNQALENCDKALELDGSNEKALFRRGEALFGMKEFDRARDDFQRVLQLYPANKAAKSQVVLCQKRIKEQHEKDKRIYANMFQKFAERDSKVKDCLFYNSHKRKEADKGKSERKENADDEMEIENGEKEVSGEAKA
;
A
#
# COMPACT_ATOMS: atom_id res chain seq x y z
N MET A 1 64.10 15.22 9.17
CA MET A 1 65.26 14.35 8.99
C MET A 1 64.87 13.26 8.02
N THR A 2 65.44 13.31 6.83
CA THR A 2 65.33 12.31 5.77
C THR A 2 66.02 11.03 6.21
N MET A 3 65.32 9.89 6.14
CA MET A 3 65.95 8.57 6.13
C MET A 3 65.43 7.79 4.93
N THR A 4 66.28 7.69 3.92
CA THR A 4 66.17 6.79 2.79
C THR A 4 66.83 5.45 3.17
N ALA A 5 66.09 4.36 3.01
CA ALA A 5 66.67 3.02 2.89
C ALA A 5 66.02 2.37 1.67
N GLU A 6 66.78 2.31 0.57
CA GLU A 6 66.45 1.52 -0.61
C GLU A 6 67.00 0.11 -0.39
N GLU A 7 66.14 -0.91 -0.41
CA GLU A 7 66.54 -2.30 -0.63
C GLU A 7 66.17 -2.69 -2.06
N GLN A 8 67.19 -2.91 -2.90
CA GLN A 8 67.04 -3.50 -4.22
C GLN A 8 66.95 -5.02 -4.11
N THR A 9 65.87 -5.61 -4.61
CA THR A 9 65.86 -7.00 -5.09
C THR A 9 65.28 -7.06 -6.50
N SER A 10 65.94 -7.88 -7.33
CA SER A 10 65.73 -8.02 -8.77
C SER A 10 64.55 -8.92 -9.14
N GLU A 11 64.01 -8.67 -10.34
CA GLU A 11 62.94 -9.36 -11.08
C GLU A 11 61.52 -8.79 -10.86
N GLY A 12 61.17 -7.82 -11.72
CA GLY A 12 59.78 -7.56 -12.15
C GLY A 12 58.78 -7.04 -11.11
N GLN A 13 59.24 -6.51 -9.97
CA GLN A 13 58.35 -6.03 -8.91
C GLN A 13 57.59 -4.78 -9.34
N HIS A 14 56.28 -4.91 -9.53
CA HIS A 14 55.35 -3.78 -9.41
C HIS A 14 55.51 -3.20 -8.00
N THR A 15 56.29 -2.13 -7.85
CA THR A 15 56.37 -1.39 -6.58
C THR A 15 55.00 -0.77 -6.34
N ILE A 16 54.26 -1.34 -5.37
CA ILE A 16 52.96 -0.81 -5.00
C ILE A 16 53.22 0.50 -4.26
N GLN A 17 52.81 1.62 -4.85
CA GLN A 17 52.94 2.93 -4.22
C GLN A 17 52.15 2.93 -2.91
N MET A 18 52.85 3.00 -1.78
CA MET A 18 52.27 3.03 -0.43
C MET A 18 51.84 4.46 -0.04
N GLU A 19 51.32 5.22 -0.99
CA GLU A 19 50.91 6.61 -0.84
C GLU A 19 49.42 6.74 -1.12
N GLY A 20 48.71 7.47 -0.26
CA GLY A 20 47.27 7.69 -0.37
C GLY A 20 46.74 8.58 0.73
N GLU A 21 45.53 9.10 0.54
CA GLU A 21 44.83 9.87 1.55
C GLU A 21 44.35 8.96 2.69
N ASP A 22 44.66 9.30 3.94
CA ASP A 22 44.12 8.60 5.09
C ASP A 22 42.64 8.96 5.28
N ILE A 23 41.77 8.00 4.99
CA ILE A 23 40.31 8.16 5.08
C ILE A 23 39.73 7.60 6.38
N THR A 24 40.57 7.17 7.33
CA THR A 24 40.09 6.70 8.63
C THR A 24 39.54 7.86 9.47
N PRO A 25 38.44 7.65 10.22
CA PRO A 25 37.94 8.67 11.14
C PRO A 25 38.96 9.06 12.22
N LYS A 26 39.83 8.12 12.62
CA LYS A 26 40.87 8.33 13.64
C LYS A 26 42.16 8.95 13.10
N LYS A 27 42.31 9.05 11.79
CA LYS A 27 43.55 9.48 11.11
C LYS A 27 44.79 8.70 11.57
N ASP A 28 44.65 7.38 11.65
CA ASP A 28 45.69 6.44 12.13
C ASP A 28 46.46 5.74 10.99
N GLY A 29 46.22 6.14 9.74
CA GLY A 29 46.76 5.53 8.54
C GLY A 29 46.33 4.07 8.35
N GLY A 30 45.21 3.67 8.95
CA GLY A 30 44.69 2.30 8.85
C GLY A 30 44.12 1.95 7.48
N VAL A 31 43.60 2.94 6.77
CA VAL A 31 43.01 2.82 5.43
C VAL A 31 43.47 4.01 4.60
N LEU A 32 44.33 3.76 3.62
CA LEU A 32 44.80 4.77 2.67
C LEU A 32 44.09 4.58 1.34
N LYS A 33 43.64 5.67 0.73
CA LYS A 33 42.95 5.68 -0.55
C LYS A 33 43.74 6.45 -1.60
N LEU A 34 43.90 5.87 -2.78
CA LEU A 34 44.44 6.52 -3.97
C LEU A 34 43.45 6.40 -5.12
N VAL A 35 42.94 7.52 -5.62
CA VAL A 35 42.04 7.54 -6.78
C VAL A 35 42.86 7.31 -8.06
N LYS A 36 42.57 6.23 -8.78
CA LYS A 36 43.19 5.91 -10.08
C LYS A 36 42.39 6.49 -11.24
N ARG A 37 41.07 6.54 -11.10
CA ARG A 37 40.15 7.17 -12.05
C ARG A 37 39.01 7.81 -11.28
N GLU A 38 38.77 9.09 -11.57
CA GLU A 38 37.66 9.83 -11.00
C GLU A 38 36.31 9.26 -11.42
N GLY A 39 35.36 9.27 -10.48
CA GLY A 39 33.95 9.02 -10.77
C GLY A 39 33.20 10.28 -11.21
N THR A 40 31.90 10.14 -11.39
CA THR A 40 30.98 11.21 -11.78
C THR A 40 29.90 11.43 -10.73
N GLY A 41 29.26 12.59 -10.77
CA GLY A 41 28.22 12.97 -9.80
C GLY A 41 28.77 13.52 -8.49
N THR A 42 27.85 13.95 -7.64
CA THR A 42 28.13 14.55 -6.32
C THR A 42 27.67 13.67 -5.16
N GLU A 43 26.87 12.65 -5.43
CA GLU A 43 26.37 11.73 -4.41
C GLU A 43 27.39 10.64 -4.08
N LEU A 44 27.41 10.26 -2.82
CA LEU A 44 28.23 9.17 -2.29
C LEU A 44 27.32 8.10 -1.68
N PRO A 45 27.76 6.82 -1.67
CA PRO A 45 27.08 5.78 -0.91
C PRO A 45 26.95 6.14 0.58
N MET A 46 25.78 5.84 1.15
CA MET A 46 25.44 6.02 2.55
C MET A 46 25.31 4.66 3.24
N THR A 47 25.30 4.68 4.58
CA THR A 47 25.07 3.45 5.36
C THR A 47 23.72 2.82 4.96
N GLY A 48 23.71 1.50 4.75
CA GLY A 48 22.53 0.74 4.33
C GLY A 48 22.30 0.69 2.82
N ASP A 49 23.03 1.48 2.01
CA ASP A 49 22.94 1.36 0.56
C ASP A 49 23.44 -0.01 0.09
N LYS A 50 22.77 -0.55 -0.93
CA LYS A 50 23.28 -1.67 -1.71
C LYS A 50 24.23 -1.13 -2.76
N VAL A 51 25.51 -1.48 -2.64
CA VAL A 51 26.57 -1.06 -3.57
C VAL A 51 26.96 -2.19 -4.51
N PHE A 52 27.37 -1.85 -5.72
CA PHE A 52 27.80 -2.79 -6.76
C PHE A 52 29.20 -2.43 -7.23
N VAL A 53 30.16 -3.33 -6.99
CA VAL A 53 31.58 -3.08 -7.26
C VAL A 53 32.22 -4.21 -8.07
N HIS A 54 33.26 -3.88 -8.84
CA HIS A 54 34.31 -4.85 -9.12
C HIS A 54 35.51 -4.61 -8.22
N TYR A 55 36.25 -5.67 -7.93
CA TYR A 55 37.49 -5.56 -7.17
C TYR A 55 38.52 -6.61 -7.55
N VAL A 56 39.77 -6.29 -7.23
CA VAL A 56 40.93 -7.18 -7.26
C VAL A 56 41.67 -6.99 -5.93
N GLY A 57 41.86 -8.07 -5.18
CA GLY A 57 42.58 -8.11 -3.90
C GLY A 57 43.94 -8.78 -4.03
N THR A 58 44.99 -8.11 -3.53
CA THR A 58 46.36 -8.61 -3.52
C THR A 58 47.03 -8.41 -2.16
N LEU A 59 47.98 -9.28 -1.82
CA LEU A 59 48.90 -9.06 -0.71
C LEU A 59 49.98 -8.03 -1.09
N LEU A 60 50.78 -7.57 -0.12
CA LEU A 60 51.89 -6.63 -0.34
C LEU A 60 52.95 -7.16 -1.32
N ASP A 61 53.14 -8.48 -1.38
CA ASP A 61 54.06 -9.14 -2.31
C ASP A 61 53.49 -9.26 -3.74
N GLY A 62 52.29 -8.74 -3.98
CA GLY A 62 51.59 -8.81 -5.27
C GLY A 62 50.77 -10.08 -5.46
N THR A 63 50.79 -11.03 -4.52
CA THR A 63 50.03 -12.28 -4.62
C THR A 63 48.53 -11.99 -4.68
N HIS A 64 47.90 -12.38 -5.78
CA HIS A 64 46.47 -12.27 -5.98
C HIS A 64 45.72 -13.31 -5.14
N PHE A 65 44.77 -12.88 -4.29
CA PHE A 65 44.02 -13.81 -3.42
C PHE A 65 42.52 -13.90 -3.77
N ASP A 66 41.94 -12.84 -4.34
CA ASP A 66 40.53 -12.81 -4.73
C ASP A 66 40.20 -11.67 -5.73
N SER A 67 39.34 -11.94 -6.70
CA SER A 67 38.90 -10.98 -7.73
C SER A 67 37.46 -11.28 -8.14
N SER A 68 36.61 -10.26 -8.17
CA SER A 68 35.27 -10.41 -8.76
C SER A 68 35.29 -10.36 -10.28
N ARG A 69 36.35 -9.81 -10.89
CA ARG A 69 36.51 -9.79 -12.35
C ARG A 69 36.74 -11.19 -12.91
N ASP A 70 37.44 -12.04 -12.17
CA ASP A 70 37.71 -13.43 -12.54
C ASP A 70 36.42 -14.27 -12.57
N ARG A 71 35.41 -13.84 -11.81
CA ARG A 71 34.08 -14.45 -11.79
C ARG A 71 33.14 -13.87 -12.85
N GLY A 72 33.50 -12.78 -13.52
CA GLY A 72 32.68 -12.12 -14.53
C GLY A 72 31.43 -11.42 -14.00
N GLU A 73 31.22 -11.39 -12.68
CA GLU A 73 30.03 -10.82 -12.04
C GLU A 73 30.41 -9.76 -11.01
N LYS A 74 29.62 -8.69 -10.94
CA LYS A 74 29.81 -7.62 -9.93
C LYS A 74 29.51 -8.19 -8.55
N PHE A 75 30.30 -7.78 -7.57
CA PHE A 75 30.02 -8.08 -6.18
C PHE A 75 29.10 -7.00 -5.60
N SER A 76 28.05 -7.41 -4.90
CA SER A 76 27.13 -6.50 -4.23
C SER A 76 27.02 -6.78 -2.75
N PHE A 77 26.98 -5.73 -1.93
CA PHE A 77 26.83 -5.81 -0.48
C PHE A 77 26.14 -4.57 0.08
N GLU A 78 25.69 -4.65 1.33
CA GLU A 78 25.12 -3.50 2.07
C GLU A 78 26.23 -2.76 2.82
N LEU A 79 26.40 -1.47 2.49
CA LEU A 79 27.46 -0.65 3.05
C LEU A 79 27.22 -0.30 4.52
N GLY A 80 28.25 -0.42 5.37
CA GLY A 80 28.19 -0.04 6.78
C GLY A 80 27.39 -1.01 7.66
N LYS A 81 27.07 -2.20 7.15
CA LYS A 81 26.38 -3.29 7.87
C LYS A 81 27.34 -4.41 8.32
N GLY A 82 28.65 -4.25 8.08
CA GLY A 82 29.66 -5.25 8.47
C GLY A 82 29.63 -6.54 7.62
N GLN A 83 29.06 -6.48 6.42
CA GLN A 83 29.12 -7.59 5.44
C GLN A 83 30.51 -7.74 4.81
N VAL A 84 31.35 -6.71 4.91
CA VAL A 84 32.71 -6.64 4.38
C VAL A 84 33.68 -6.18 5.48
N ILE A 85 34.98 -6.21 5.19
CA ILE A 85 36.00 -5.71 6.12
C ILE A 85 35.79 -4.21 6.41
N LYS A 86 36.20 -3.76 7.60
CA LYS A 86 36.02 -2.35 8.04
C LYS A 86 36.61 -1.36 7.05
N ALA A 87 37.74 -1.70 6.42
CA ALA A 87 38.39 -0.86 5.43
C ALA A 87 37.51 -0.60 4.20
N TRP A 88 36.70 -1.59 3.79
CA TRP A 88 35.77 -1.45 2.68
C TRP A 88 34.56 -0.59 3.04
N ASP A 89 34.00 -0.78 4.24
CA ASP A 89 32.90 0.06 4.74
C ASP A 89 33.31 1.55 4.79
N ILE A 90 34.57 1.84 5.14
CA ILE A 90 35.12 3.21 5.12
C ILE A 90 35.44 3.65 3.69
N GLY A 91 36.12 2.81 2.91
CA GLY A 91 36.61 3.13 1.57
C GLY A 91 35.51 3.42 0.57
N VAL A 92 34.57 2.48 0.42
CA VAL A 92 33.50 2.57 -0.58
C VAL A 92 32.54 3.73 -0.30
N ALA A 93 32.35 4.10 0.97
CA ALA A 93 31.57 5.27 1.36
C ALA A 93 32.12 6.61 0.83
N THR A 94 33.39 6.65 0.42
CA THR A 94 34.03 7.86 -0.13
C THR A 94 34.04 7.89 -1.67
N MET A 95 33.53 6.86 -2.33
CA MET A 95 33.66 6.70 -3.78
C MET A 95 32.47 7.30 -4.53
N LYS A 96 32.75 7.91 -5.69
CA LYS A 96 31.72 8.31 -6.66
C LYS A 96 31.40 7.19 -7.64
N VAL A 97 30.23 7.24 -8.27
CA VAL A 97 29.87 6.30 -9.33
C VAL A 97 30.86 6.39 -10.50
N GLY A 98 31.42 5.25 -10.91
CA GLY A 98 32.44 5.11 -11.94
C GLY A 98 33.89 5.22 -11.44
N GLU A 99 34.09 5.60 -10.18
CA GLU A 99 35.42 5.77 -9.58
C GLU A 99 36.15 4.42 -9.49
N LEU A 100 37.43 4.44 -9.83
CA LEU A 100 38.38 3.36 -9.59
C LEU A 100 39.41 3.86 -8.58
N CYS A 101 39.50 3.21 -7.42
CA CYS A 101 40.48 3.55 -6.39
C CYS A 101 41.27 2.34 -5.94
N GLN A 102 42.45 2.60 -5.38
CA GLN A 102 43.23 1.64 -4.62
C GLN A 102 43.06 1.92 -3.13
N LEU A 103 42.76 0.88 -2.36
CA LEU A 103 42.68 0.90 -0.91
C LEU A 103 43.83 0.07 -0.34
N ILE A 104 44.61 0.67 0.56
CA ILE A 104 45.64 -0.01 1.34
C ILE A 104 45.10 -0.17 2.75
N CYS A 105 44.90 -1.41 3.16
CA CYS A 105 44.13 -1.77 4.34
C CYS A 105 45.03 -2.47 5.36
N LYS A 106 45.29 -1.82 6.49
CA LYS A 106 46.01 -2.44 7.61
C LYS A 106 45.19 -3.59 8.23
N PRO A 107 45.84 -4.53 8.95
CA PRO A 107 45.17 -5.69 9.53
C PRO A 107 44.06 -5.31 10.53
N GLU A 108 44.19 -4.22 11.29
CA GLU A 108 43.19 -3.76 12.27
C GLU A 108 41.84 -3.39 11.62
N TYR A 109 41.87 -3.02 10.34
CA TYR A 109 40.71 -2.71 9.51
C TYR A 109 40.36 -3.84 8.51
N SER A 110 41.06 -4.97 8.59
CA SER A 110 40.91 -6.14 7.72
C SER A 110 40.63 -7.40 8.56
N TYR A 111 41.48 -8.43 8.48
CA TYR A 111 41.30 -9.72 9.19
C TYR A 111 42.14 -9.87 10.47
N GLY A 112 42.85 -8.82 10.88
CA GLY A 112 43.60 -8.77 12.14
C GLY A 112 44.65 -9.87 12.28
N SER A 113 44.94 -10.24 13.53
CA SER A 113 45.94 -11.26 13.90
C SER A 113 45.50 -12.68 13.58
N ALA A 114 44.21 -12.91 13.30
CA ALA A 114 43.72 -14.23 12.89
C ALA A 114 43.97 -14.49 11.39
N GLY A 115 43.93 -13.45 10.55
CA GLY A 115 43.93 -13.60 9.10
C GLY A 115 42.66 -14.30 8.59
N SER A 116 42.72 -14.86 7.38
CA SER A 116 41.69 -15.73 6.81
C SER A 116 42.36 -16.89 6.05
N PRO A 117 42.84 -17.92 6.78
CA PRO A 117 43.55 -19.03 6.17
C PRO A 117 42.68 -19.82 5.17
N PRO A 118 43.27 -20.40 4.11
CA PRO A 118 44.70 -20.38 3.79
C PRO A 118 45.16 -19.15 2.98
N LYS A 119 44.23 -18.30 2.53
CA LYS A 119 44.51 -17.25 1.55
C LYS A 119 45.13 -15.99 2.15
N ILE A 120 44.72 -15.61 3.36
CA ILE A 120 45.14 -14.37 4.01
C ILE A 120 45.87 -14.71 5.31
N PRO A 121 47.17 -14.39 5.42
CA PRO A 121 47.93 -14.68 6.63
C PRO A 121 47.55 -13.75 7.80
N PRO A 122 47.91 -14.12 9.04
CA PRO A 122 47.87 -13.25 10.20
C PRO A 122 48.54 -11.88 9.97
N ASN A 123 47.91 -10.81 10.45
CA ASN A 123 48.43 -9.43 10.40
C ASN A 123 48.78 -8.94 8.99
N ALA A 124 48.11 -9.46 7.95
CA ALA A 124 48.34 -9.05 6.58
C ALA A 124 47.80 -7.64 6.31
N THR A 125 48.63 -6.81 5.66
CA THR A 125 48.16 -5.61 4.96
C THR A 125 47.65 -6.03 3.59
N LEU A 126 46.42 -5.63 3.26
CA LEU A 126 45.76 -5.97 2.01
C LEU A 126 45.71 -4.75 1.10
N ILE A 127 45.81 -5.00 -0.20
CA ILE A 127 45.63 -3.98 -1.22
C ILE A 127 44.44 -4.38 -2.07
N PHE A 128 43.50 -3.47 -2.22
CA PHE A 128 42.34 -3.65 -3.08
C PHE A 128 42.34 -2.59 -4.17
N GLU A 129 42.12 -2.98 -5.40
CA GLU A 129 41.61 -2.09 -6.43
C GLU A 129 40.10 -2.27 -6.50
N VAL A 130 39.32 -1.21 -6.32
CA VAL A 130 37.86 -1.24 -6.26
C VAL A 130 37.29 -0.27 -7.29
N GLU A 131 36.30 -0.72 -8.05
CA GLU A 131 35.55 0.07 -9.03
C GLU A 131 34.08 0.12 -8.61
N LEU A 132 33.56 1.31 -8.30
CA LEU A 132 32.15 1.48 -7.92
C LEU A 132 31.31 1.73 -9.17
N PHE A 133 30.35 0.84 -9.44
CA PHE A 133 29.48 0.96 -10.62
C PHE A 133 28.15 1.62 -10.31
N GLU A 134 27.57 1.29 -9.17
CA GLU A 134 26.23 1.68 -8.82
C GLU A 134 26.04 1.56 -7.31
N PHE A 135 25.18 2.39 -6.76
CA PHE A 135 24.60 2.16 -5.44
C PHE A 135 23.12 2.52 -5.49
N ARG A 136 22.33 1.86 -4.64
CA ARG A 136 20.91 2.12 -4.48
C ARG A 136 20.58 2.17 -2.99
N GLY A 137 19.70 3.09 -2.61
CA GLY A 137 19.13 3.08 -1.27
C GLY A 137 18.29 1.81 -1.04
N GLU A 138 17.96 1.57 0.22
CA GLU A 138 17.15 0.44 0.65
C GLU A 138 15.69 0.66 0.24
N ASP A 139 15.09 -0.32 -0.44
CA ASP A 139 13.68 -0.28 -0.81
C ASP A 139 12.81 -0.80 0.35
N LEU A 140 11.90 0.04 0.84
CA LEU A 140 10.99 -0.28 1.94
C LEU A 140 9.63 -0.77 1.46
N THR A 141 9.44 -0.98 0.16
CA THR A 141 8.18 -1.47 -0.40
C THR A 141 8.14 -2.99 -0.38
N ASP A 142 6.95 -3.56 -0.14
CA ASP A 142 6.80 -5.01 0.01
C ASP A 142 7.01 -5.74 -1.32
N ASP A 143 6.74 -5.04 -2.43
CA ASP A 143 6.89 -5.53 -3.81
C ASP A 143 8.25 -5.16 -4.44
N GLU A 144 9.16 -4.53 -3.69
CA GLU A 144 10.43 -3.96 -4.20
C GLU A 144 10.24 -3.09 -5.47
N ASP A 145 9.19 -2.25 -5.48
CA ASP A 145 8.81 -1.41 -6.63
C ASP A 145 9.57 -0.06 -6.71
N GLY A 146 10.50 0.15 -5.79
CA GLY A 146 11.28 1.36 -5.61
C GLY A 146 10.43 2.56 -5.19
N GLY A 147 9.26 2.33 -4.60
CA GLY A 147 8.31 3.37 -4.25
C GLY A 147 8.69 4.18 -3.02
N ILE A 148 9.44 3.59 -2.09
CA ILE A 148 9.96 4.22 -0.88
C ILE A 148 11.42 3.79 -0.73
N ILE A 149 12.34 4.67 -1.08
CA ILE A 149 13.78 4.41 -0.95
C ILE A 149 14.33 5.14 0.26
N ARG A 150 15.00 4.41 1.15
CA ARG A 150 15.67 4.94 2.34
C ARG A 150 17.18 5.10 2.12
N ARG A 151 17.71 6.20 2.64
CA ARG A 151 19.13 6.57 2.66
C ARG A 151 19.51 7.02 4.08
N ILE A 152 20.28 6.23 4.83
CA ILE A 152 20.56 6.52 6.25
C ILE A 152 21.66 7.58 6.35
N ILE A 153 21.35 8.71 7.00
CA ILE A 153 22.29 9.81 7.27
C ILE A 153 23.00 9.55 8.60
N THR A 154 22.21 9.33 9.65
CA THR A 154 22.69 9.00 11.00
C THR A 154 22.05 7.69 11.43
N LYS A 155 22.88 6.71 11.77
CA LYS A 155 22.39 5.40 12.26
C LYS A 155 21.69 5.56 13.62
N GLY A 156 20.53 4.92 13.77
CA GLY A 156 19.84 4.85 15.05
C GLY A 156 20.51 3.92 16.05
N GLN A 157 19.86 3.80 17.20
CA GLN A 157 20.28 2.95 18.31
C GLN A 157 19.18 1.95 18.66
N GLY A 158 19.61 0.77 19.11
CA GLY A 158 18.72 -0.34 19.44
C GLY A 158 18.27 -1.12 18.21
N TYR A 159 17.34 -2.05 18.43
CA TYR A 159 16.82 -2.96 17.41
C TYR A 159 15.30 -2.85 17.23
N SER A 160 14.63 -2.14 18.13
CA SER A 160 13.19 -1.94 18.09
C SER A 160 12.84 -0.85 17.08
N LYS A 161 11.69 -1.02 16.42
CA LYS A 161 11.10 -0.06 15.49
C LYS A 161 9.66 0.27 15.89
N PRO A 162 9.12 1.44 15.53
CA PRO A 162 7.71 1.75 15.72
C PRO A 162 6.82 0.72 14.99
N ASN A 163 5.72 0.32 15.60
CA ASN A 163 4.65 -0.45 14.96
C ASN A 163 3.43 0.44 14.68
N GLU A 164 2.46 -0.10 13.94
CA GLU A 164 1.18 0.56 13.72
C GLU A 164 0.54 0.95 15.07
N GLY A 165 0.22 2.22 15.23
CA GLY A 165 -0.31 2.76 16.47
C GLY A 165 0.72 3.23 17.51
N ALA A 166 2.02 3.06 17.27
CA ALA A 166 3.07 3.56 18.14
C ALA A 166 2.99 5.10 18.27
N SER A 167 3.27 5.63 19.46
CA SER A 167 3.47 7.07 19.65
C SER A 167 4.88 7.42 19.20
N VAL A 168 5.03 8.29 18.21
CA VAL A 168 6.32 8.71 17.65
C VAL A 168 6.54 10.20 17.84
N GLU A 169 7.79 10.57 18.08
CA GLU A 169 8.30 11.95 18.06
C GLU A 169 9.30 12.05 16.90
N VAL A 170 9.01 12.92 15.94
CA VAL A 170 9.80 13.06 14.72
C VAL A 170 10.04 14.52 14.38
N THR A 171 11.21 14.81 13.83
CA THR A 171 11.45 16.02 13.05
C THR A 171 11.45 15.64 11.58
N LEU A 172 10.68 16.37 10.76
CA LEU A 172 10.58 16.09 9.33
C LEU A 172 10.73 17.36 8.50
N GLU A 173 11.36 17.20 7.35
CA GLU A 173 11.49 18.20 6.30
C GLU A 173 11.10 17.54 4.97
N GLY A 174 9.98 17.97 4.39
CA GLY A 174 9.47 17.54 3.10
C GLY A 174 9.88 18.51 2.00
N THR A 175 10.53 17.98 0.96
CA THR A 175 10.93 18.71 -0.23
C THR A 175 10.35 18.07 -1.50
N CYS A 176 10.06 18.90 -2.49
CA CYS A 176 9.60 18.49 -3.81
C CYS A 176 10.29 19.37 -4.85
N ASP A 177 11.01 18.75 -5.79
CA ASP A 177 11.85 19.45 -6.80
C ASP A 177 12.80 20.50 -6.17
N GLY A 178 13.38 20.17 -5.02
CA GLY A 178 14.29 21.05 -4.27
C GLY A 178 13.61 22.15 -3.45
N ARG A 179 12.28 22.31 -3.52
CA ARG A 179 11.52 23.26 -2.69
C ARG A 179 11.04 22.59 -1.41
N VAL A 180 11.43 23.13 -0.26
CA VAL A 180 10.86 22.77 1.05
C VAL A 180 9.39 23.20 1.08
N PHE A 181 8.49 22.27 1.40
CA PHE A 181 7.04 22.54 1.51
C PHE A 181 6.47 22.22 2.88
N ASP A 182 7.18 21.44 3.69
CA ASP A 182 6.79 21.07 5.05
C ASP A 182 8.04 20.95 5.92
N GLU A 183 8.08 21.60 7.08
CA GLU A 183 9.18 21.51 8.04
C GLU A 183 8.60 21.66 9.44
N ARG A 184 8.54 20.56 10.20
CA ARG A 184 7.86 20.51 11.49
C ARG A 184 8.46 19.45 12.41
N GLU A 185 8.34 19.70 13.71
CA GLU A 185 8.44 18.69 14.75
C GLU A 185 7.03 18.20 15.10
N LEU A 186 6.82 16.90 15.09
CA LEU A 186 5.52 16.28 15.31
C LEU A 186 5.60 15.18 16.37
N LYS A 187 4.58 15.13 17.22
CA LYS A 187 4.29 13.99 18.07
C LYS A 187 2.91 13.44 17.71
N PHE A 188 2.86 12.20 17.24
CA PHE A 188 1.60 11.59 16.77
C PHE A 188 1.61 10.07 16.90
N GLU A 189 0.45 9.44 16.75
CA GLU A 189 0.35 7.97 16.67
C GLU A 189 0.48 7.53 15.21
N VAL A 190 1.34 6.56 14.93
CA VAL A 190 1.46 5.94 13.59
C VAL A 190 0.10 5.36 13.17
N GLY A 191 -0.32 5.64 11.95
CA GLY A 191 -1.66 5.40 11.42
C GLY A 191 -2.52 6.68 11.34
N ASP A 192 -1.99 7.83 11.80
CA ASP A 192 -2.68 9.12 11.83
C ASP A 192 -2.04 10.21 10.95
N GLY A 193 -1.05 9.85 10.13
CA GLY A 193 -0.33 10.81 9.28
C GLY A 193 -1.23 11.57 8.32
N GLU A 194 -2.26 10.93 7.74
CA GLU A 194 -3.18 11.56 6.78
C GLU A 194 -3.83 12.84 7.36
N ASN A 195 -4.26 12.82 8.63
CA ASN A 195 -4.90 13.98 9.27
C ASN A 195 -3.92 15.13 9.55
N LEU A 196 -2.62 14.82 9.61
CA LEU A 196 -1.54 15.78 9.75
C LEU A 196 -1.01 16.28 8.39
N GLY A 197 -1.60 15.80 7.29
CA GLY A 197 -1.20 16.08 5.92
C GLY A 197 0.05 15.33 5.49
N LEU A 198 0.40 14.23 6.17
CA LEU A 198 1.51 13.36 5.81
C LEU A 198 1.03 12.27 4.83
N PRO A 199 1.79 11.97 3.77
CA PRO A 199 1.47 10.87 2.89
C PRO A 199 1.79 9.50 3.55
N ALA A 200 1.10 8.44 3.13
CA ALA A 200 1.23 7.11 3.73
C ALA A 200 2.69 6.57 3.71
N GLY A 201 3.47 6.93 2.70
CA GLY A 201 4.88 6.56 2.61
C GLY A 201 5.75 7.12 3.75
N VAL A 202 5.37 8.27 4.33
CA VAL A 202 6.09 8.84 5.49
C VAL A 202 5.88 7.99 6.73
N GLU A 203 4.66 7.49 6.95
CA GLU A 203 4.38 6.60 8.09
C GLU A 203 5.08 5.26 7.92
N LYS A 204 5.06 4.71 6.70
CA LYS A 204 5.81 3.48 6.38
C LYS A 204 7.33 3.66 6.55
N ALA A 205 7.86 4.83 6.19
CA ALA A 205 9.25 5.20 6.45
C ALA A 205 9.56 5.22 7.95
N ILE A 206 8.74 5.88 8.77
CA ILE A 206 8.93 5.98 10.23
C ILE A 206 8.93 4.58 10.88
N MET A 207 8.05 3.68 10.46
CA MET A 207 8.02 2.29 10.97
C MET A 207 9.27 1.46 10.62
N ALA A 208 10.07 1.89 9.64
CA ALA A 208 11.32 1.22 9.29
C ALA A 208 12.54 1.73 10.09
N MET A 209 12.40 2.86 10.80
CA MET A 209 13.48 3.57 11.48
C MET A 209 13.76 3.03 12.89
N GLU A 210 15.01 3.18 13.32
CA GLU A 210 15.49 2.98 14.69
C GLU A 210 15.46 4.29 15.50
N GLN A 211 15.44 4.22 16.82
CA GLN A 211 15.44 5.42 17.66
C GLN A 211 16.73 6.22 17.48
N GLY A 212 16.61 7.53 17.25
CA GLY A 212 17.73 8.41 16.96
C GLY A 212 18.20 8.39 15.50
N GLU A 213 17.62 7.53 14.65
CA GLU A 213 17.94 7.48 13.22
C GLU A 213 17.52 8.78 12.53
N GLU A 214 18.38 9.25 11.63
CA GLU A 214 18.09 10.32 10.68
C GLU A 214 18.32 9.76 9.27
N ALA A 215 17.30 9.86 8.41
CA ALA A 215 17.35 9.29 7.07
C ALA A 215 16.66 10.21 6.05
N LEU A 216 17.12 10.13 4.82
CA LEU A 216 16.44 10.70 3.66
C LEU A 216 15.61 9.61 2.99
N PHE A 217 14.36 9.94 2.68
CA PHE A 217 13.40 9.06 2.04
C PHE A 217 12.95 9.64 0.71
N ILE A 218 13.07 8.87 -0.36
CA ILE A 218 12.53 9.22 -1.68
C ILE A 218 11.24 8.45 -1.86
N ILE A 219 10.11 9.17 -1.92
CA ILE A 219 8.76 8.62 -1.91
C ILE A 219 8.09 8.94 -3.25
N LYS A 220 7.92 7.92 -4.09
CA LYS A 220 7.19 8.05 -5.36
C LYS A 220 5.71 8.33 -5.13
N SER A 221 5.05 8.89 -6.14
CA SER A 221 3.65 9.33 -6.07
C SER A 221 2.67 8.29 -5.53
N LYS A 222 2.84 6.99 -5.85
CA LYS A 222 2.03 5.87 -5.30
C LYS A 222 1.96 5.86 -3.77
N TYR A 223 3.06 6.23 -3.11
CA TYR A 223 3.19 6.30 -1.65
C TYR A 223 3.19 7.76 -1.12
N GLY A 224 3.24 8.74 -2.03
CA GLY A 224 3.16 10.17 -1.75
C GLY A 224 1.71 10.69 -1.77
N PHE A 225 1.49 11.84 -2.40
CA PHE A 225 0.15 12.44 -2.57
C PHE A 225 -0.63 11.92 -3.80
N GLY A 226 -0.17 10.83 -4.42
CA GLY A 226 -0.83 10.21 -5.56
C GLY A 226 -0.92 11.09 -6.81
N ASN A 227 -1.83 10.73 -7.70
CA ASN A 227 -2.07 11.47 -8.95
C ASN A 227 -2.85 12.78 -8.73
N ALA A 228 -3.47 12.97 -7.56
CA ALA A 228 -4.15 14.21 -7.22
C ALA A 228 -3.17 15.32 -6.80
N GLY A 229 -2.01 14.94 -6.25
CA GLY A 229 -1.06 15.88 -5.67
C GLY A 229 -1.60 16.47 -4.37
N ASN A 230 -1.06 17.62 -3.96
CA ASN A 230 -1.50 18.31 -2.76
C ASN A 230 -1.59 19.82 -3.00
N ALA A 231 -2.83 20.32 -3.09
CA ALA A 231 -3.10 21.74 -3.36
C ALA A 231 -2.59 22.67 -2.25
N LYS A 232 -2.66 22.25 -0.98
CA LYS A 232 -2.19 23.07 0.16
C LYS A 232 -0.70 23.38 0.04
N TYR A 233 0.09 22.42 -0.45
CA TYR A 233 1.54 22.54 -0.59
C TYR A 233 1.99 22.90 -2.00
N ASN A 234 1.06 23.10 -2.95
CA ASN A 234 1.35 23.27 -4.38
C ASN A 234 2.20 22.12 -4.95
N ILE A 235 1.83 20.88 -4.62
CA ILE A 235 2.50 19.68 -5.12
C ILE A 235 1.68 19.12 -6.29
N PRO A 236 2.27 18.94 -7.48
CA PRO A 236 1.55 18.40 -8.62
C PRO A 236 1.24 16.92 -8.44
N GLY A 237 0.23 16.45 -9.16
CA GLY A 237 -0.09 15.03 -9.25
C GLY A 237 1.07 14.24 -9.84
N GLY A 238 1.34 13.05 -9.29
CA GLY A 238 2.42 12.20 -9.78
C GLY A 238 3.83 12.62 -9.30
N ALA A 239 3.94 13.64 -8.46
CA ALA A 239 5.23 14.10 -7.92
C ALA A 239 5.92 13.04 -7.05
N THR A 240 7.25 12.98 -7.14
CA THR A 240 8.12 12.29 -6.18
C THR A 240 8.51 13.28 -5.09
N LEU A 241 8.42 12.83 -3.84
CA LEU A 241 8.75 13.63 -2.67
C LEU A 241 10.06 13.15 -2.07
N GLN A 242 10.78 14.06 -1.45
CA GLN A 242 11.91 13.74 -0.59
C GLN A 242 11.57 14.17 0.83
N TYR A 243 11.74 13.26 1.79
CA TYR A 243 11.54 13.56 3.20
C TYR A 243 12.82 13.26 3.96
N LYS A 244 13.37 14.27 4.62
CA LYS A 244 14.41 14.06 5.63
C LYS A 244 13.71 13.92 6.97
N ILE A 245 13.83 12.76 7.60
CA ILE A 245 13.13 12.42 8.84
C ILE A 245 14.16 12.03 9.89
N LYS A 246 13.99 12.56 11.10
CA LYS A 246 14.72 12.13 12.29
C LYS A 246 13.73 11.63 13.33
N LEU A 247 13.86 10.35 13.70
CA LEU A 247 13.05 9.72 14.73
C LEU A 247 13.72 9.96 16.09
N THR A 248 13.19 10.87 16.90
CA THR A 248 13.81 11.24 18.18
C THR A 248 13.47 10.24 19.28
N ALA A 249 12.20 9.86 19.38
CA ALA A 249 11.71 8.89 20.34
C ALA A 249 10.46 8.19 19.81
N PHE A 250 10.20 6.98 20.32
CA PHE A 250 8.91 6.33 20.13
C PHE A 250 8.57 5.39 21.27
N GLU A 251 7.28 5.11 21.42
CA GLU A 251 6.72 4.09 22.29
C GLU A 251 5.83 3.18 21.46
N LYS A 252 6.15 1.88 21.41
CA LYS A 252 5.36 0.91 20.63
C LYS A 252 3.94 0.81 21.18
N ALA A 253 2.98 0.63 20.28
CA ALA A 253 1.68 0.13 20.69
C ALA A 253 1.84 -1.32 21.18
N LYS A 254 1.23 -1.65 22.32
CA LYS A 254 1.16 -3.03 22.78
C LYS A 254 0.28 -3.84 21.84
N GLU A 255 0.78 -5.01 21.43
CA GLU A 255 -0.01 -5.95 20.64
C GLU A 255 -0.99 -6.71 21.53
N SER A 256 -2.08 -7.21 20.95
CA SER A 256 -3.16 -7.86 21.71
C SER A 256 -2.69 -9.04 22.56
N TRP A 257 -1.66 -9.78 22.14
CA TRP A 257 -1.11 -10.92 22.87
C TRP A 257 -0.07 -10.54 23.92
N GLU A 258 0.46 -9.32 23.90
CA GLU A 258 1.43 -8.83 24.89
C GLU A 258 0.75 -8.36 26.18
N MET A 259 -0.57 -8.15 26.13
CA MET A 259 -1.37 -7.71 27.27
C MET A 259 -2.10 -8.88 27.91
N ASN A 260 -2.01 -8.95 29.24
CA ASN A 260 -2.92 -9.81 30.00
C ASN A 260 -4.34 -9.20 30.04
N THR A 261 -5.32 -9.98 30.47
CA THR A 261 -6.72 -9.57 30.57
C THR A 261 -6.92 -8.24 31.33
N VAL A 262 -6.25 -8.06 32.47
CA VAL A 262 -6.38 -6.86 33.31
C VAL A 262 -5.86 -5.65 32.55
N GLU A 263 -4.69 -5.77 31.94
CA GLU A 263 -4.11 -4.72 31.10
C GLU A 263 -5.01 -4.39 29.90
N LYS A 264 -5.60 -5.39 29.24
CA LYS A 264 -6.53 -5.17 28.12
C LYS A 264 -7.74 -4.35 28.55
N LEU A 265 -8.31 -4.65 29.73
CA LEU A 265 -9.46 -3.91 30.26
C LEU A 265 -9.08 -2.47 30.61
N GLU A 266 -7.94 -2.26 31.26
CA GLU A 266 -7.42 -0.91 31.58
C GLU A 266 -7.13 -0.10 30.32
N GLN A 267 -6.40 -0.68 29.35
CA GLN A 267 -6.09 -0.02 28.08
C GLN A 267 -7.34 0.28 27.27
N SER A 268 -8.33 -0.62 27.28
CA SER A 268 -9.62 -0.40 26.62
C SER A 268 -10.35 0.85 27.14
N VAL A 269 -10.24 1.16 28.44
CA VAL A 269 -10.79 2.39 29.01
C VAL A 269 -10.06 3.62 28.48
N ILE A 270 -8.73 3.59 28.47
CA ILE A 270 -7.90 4.71 28.00
C ILE A 270 -8.18 5.01 26.53
N VAL A 271 -8.16 4.00 25.66
CA VAL A 271 -8.41 4.22 24.22
C VAL A 271 -9.87 4.61 23.94
N LYS A 272 -10.83 4.19 24.76
CA LYS A 272 -12.22 4.66 24.68
C LYS A 272 -12.31 6.16 24.96
N GLU A 273 -11.59 6.65 25.96
CA GLU A 273 -11.55 8.08 26.29
C GLU A 273 -10.86 8.88 25.18
N LYS A 274 -9.71 8.40 24.68
CA LYS A 274 -9.03 9.00 23.50
C LYS A 274 -9.96 9.06 22.28
N GLY A 275 -10.62 7.95 21.94
CA GLY A 275 -11.58 7.91 20.82
C GLY A 275 -12.74 8.89 21.01
N THR A 276 -13.21 9.07 22.25
CA THR A 276 -14.27 10.03 22.58
C THR A 276 -13.79 11.47 22.41
N GLN A 277 -12.54 11.76 22.75
CA GLN A 277 -11.92 13.06 22.51
C GLN A 277 -11.82 13.35 21.00
N TYR A 278 -11.31 12.41 20.21
CA TYR A 278 -11.27 12.55 18.74
C TYR A 278 -12.65 12.73 18.12
N PHE A 279 -13.66 12.02 18.62
CA PHE A 279 -15.03 12.19 18.15
C PHE A 279 -15.57 13.60 18.40
N LYS A 280 -15.27 14.20 19.57
CA LYS A 280 -15.65 15.58 19.90
C LYS A 280 -14.94 16.61 19.02
N GLU A 281 -13.70 16.34 18.65
CA GLU A 281 -12.91 17.17 17.72
C GLU A 281 -13.34 17.01 16.25
N GLY A 282 -14.32 16.15 15.95
CA GLY A 282 -14.77 15.88 14.59
C GLY A 282 -13.86 14.92 13.80
N LYS A 283 -12.85 14.34 14.44
CA LYS A 283 -11.89 13.42 13.83
C LYS A 283 -12.41 11.97 13.85
N TYR A 284 -13.50 11.74 13.12
CA TYR A 284 -14.26 10.48 13.19
C TYR A 284 -13.46 9.24 12.74
N LYS A 285 -12.59 9.38 11.74
CA LYS A 285 -11.69 8.29 11.31
C LYS A 285 -10.79 7.83 12.46
N GLN A 286 -10.13 8.75 13.16
CA GLN A 286 -9.26 8.45 14.30
C GLN A 286 -10.03 7.84 15.46
N ALA A 287 -11.20 8.40 15.79
CA ALA A 287 -12.08 7.84 16.80
C ALA A 287 -12.40 6.38 16.50
N SER A 288 -12.70 6.06 15.23
CA SER A 288 -12.97 4.69 14.80
C SER A 288 -11.77 3.75 14.96
N VAL A 289 -10.53 4.21 14.74
CA VAL A 289 -9.32 3.41 14.97
C VAL A 289 -9.21 3.03 16.46
N GLN A 290 -9.39 4.00 17.36
CA GLN A 290 -9.29 3.75 18.80
C GLN A 290 -10.36 2.77 19.30
N TYR A 291 -11.60 2.90 18.82
CA TYR A 291 -12.66 1.97 19.21
C TYR A 291 -12.47 0.56 18.60
N ARG A 292 -11.89 0.45 17.39
CA ARG A 292 -11.54 -0.87 16.80
C ARG A 292 -10.50 -1.62 17.65
N ARG A 293 -9.56 -0.92 18.29
CA ARG A 293 -8.59 -1.56 19.21
C ARG A 293 -9.29 -2.28 20.35
N ILE A 294 -10.31 -1.68 20.95
CA ILE A 294 -11.11 -2.29 22.04
C ILE A 294 -11.74 -3.59 21.57
N VAL A 295 -12.37 -3.57 20.39
CA VAL A 295 -13.00 -4.77 19.80
C VAL A 295 -11.93 -5.83 19.57
N SER A 296 -10.82 -5.48 18.92
CA SER A 296 -9.73 -6.41 18.63
C SER A 296 -9.14 -7.08 19.89
N TRP A 297 -8.99 -6.33 20.99
CA TRP A 297 -8.41 -6.86 22.23
C TRP A 297 -9.35 -7.80 22.98
N LEU A 298 -10.65 -7.54 22.92
CA LEU A 298 -11.64 -8.21 23.76
C LEU A 298 -12.50 -9.27 23.03
N GLU A 299 -12.63 -9.22 21.69
CA GLU A 299 -13.52 -10.10 20.90
C GLU A 299 -13.24 -11.60 21.08
N HIS A 300 -11.97 -11.97 21.27
CA HIS A 300 -11.53 -13.37 21.39
C HIS A 300 -11.09 -13.75 22.81
N GLU A 301 -11.32 -12.88 23.79
CA GLU A 301 -10.94 -13.15 25.17
C GLU A 301 -11.93 -14.13 25.81
N SER A 302 -11.43 -15.24 26.37
CA SER A 302 -12.23 -16.29 26.98
C SER A 302 -11.64 -16.73 28.32
N GLY A 303 -12.43 -17.39 29.17
CA GLY A 303 -11.98 -17.83 30.50
C GLY A 303 -11.88 -16.71 31.53
N LEU A 304 -12.59 -15.61 31.32
CA LEU A 304 -12.66 -14.46 32.22
C LEU A 304 -13.39 -14.79 33.52
N SER A 305 -13.05 -14.06 34.59
CA SER A 305 -13.89 -14.04 35.79
C SER A 305 -15.27 -13.45 35.43
N PRO A 306 -16.37 -13.82 36.14
CA PRO A 306 -17.68 -13.24 35.86
C PRO A 306 -17.73 -11.72 35.95
N GLU A 307 -16.90 -11.12 36.81
CA GLU A 307 -16.80 -9.66 36.93
C GLU A 307 -16.13 -9.04 35.70
N ASP A 308 -15.02 -9.63 35.25
CA ASP A 308 -14.25 -9.14 34.10
C ASP A 308 -14.97 -9.40 32.78
N GLU A 309 -15.72 -10.48 32.67
CA GLU A 309 -16.58 -10.76 31.52
C GLU A 309 -17.66 -9.67 31.37
N ASN A 310 -18.27 -9.24 32.47
CA ASN A 310 -19.24 -8.14 32.46
C ASN A 310 -18.59 -6.81 32.07
N LYS A 311 -17.39 -6.52 32.57
CA LYS A 311 -16.62 -5.32 32.17
C LYS A 311 -16.25 -5.36 30.69
N ALA A 312 -15.78 -6.49 30.18
CA ALA A 312 -15.42 -6.68 28.78
C ALA A 312 -16.63 -6.46 27.86
N LYS A 313 -17.77 -7.12 28.15
CA LYS A 313 -19.01 -6.95 27.39
C LYS A 313 -19.50 -5.49 27.39
N ALA A 314 -19.42 -4.81 28.53
CA ALA A 314 -19.80 -3.39 28.62
C ALA A 314 -18.89 -2.50 27.76
N LEU A 315 -17.58 -2.78 27.73
CA LEU A 315 -16.61 -2.06 26.90
C LEU A 315 -16.82 -2.35 25.41
N GLN A 316 -17.04 -3.61 25.02
CA GLN A 316 -17.34 -4.00 23.64
C GLN A 316 -18.64 -3.36 23.14
N LEU A 317 -19.70 -3.38 23.95
CA LEU A 317 -20.96 -2.72 23.63
C LEU A 317 -20.76 -1.22 23.40
N ALA A 318 -20.02 -0.55 24.28
CA ALA A 318 -19.70 0.87 24.12
C ALA A 318 -18.86 1.14 22.87
N ALA A 319 -17.88 0.29 22.56
CA ALA A 319 -17.03 0.39 21.38
C ALA A 319 -17.83 0.26 20.09
N HIS A 320 -18.66 -0.78 19.95
CA HIS A 320 -19.52 -0.98 18.78
C HIS A 320 -20.53 0.14 18.59
N LEU A 321 -21.17 0.61 19.67
CA LEU A 321 -22.06 1.76 19.61
C LEU A 321 -21.32 3.00 19.07
N ASN A 322 -20.14 3.30 19.61
CA ASN A 322 -19.37 4.46 19.19
C ASN A 322 -18.82 4.33 17.75
N LEU A 323 -18.41 3.12 17.34
CA LEU A 323 -18.04 2.81 15.96
C LEU A 323 -19.19 3.07 15.00
N ALA A 324 -20.39 2.56 15.30
CA ALA A 324 -21.58 2.81 14.48
C ALA A 324 -21.83 4.32 14.32
N MET A 325 -21.67 5.09 15.39
CA MET A 325 -21.80 6.56 15.32
C MET A 325 -20.71 7.21 14.45
N CYS A 326 -19.45 6.74 14.53
CA CYS A 326 -18.37 7.24 13.69
C CYS A 326 -18.67 6.98 12.21
N PHE A 327 -19.08 5.77 11.86
CA PHE A 327 -19.38 5.39 10.47
C PHE A 327 -20.61 6.11 9.91
N LEU A 328 -21.64 6.37 10.74
CA LEU A 328 -22.74 7.25 10.34
C LEU A 328 -22.26 8.67 10.00
N LYS A 329 -21.30 9.22 10.77
CA LYS A 329 -20.69 10.53 10.47
C LYS A 329 -19.80 10.52 9.23
N LEU A 330 -19.15 9.39 8.95
CA LEU A 330 -18.32 9.17 7.77
C LEU A 330 -19.12 8.81 6.51
N GLN A 331 -20.44 8.65 6.62
CA GLN A 331 -21.34 8.22 5.53
C GLN A 331 -21.02 6.81 5.00
N GLU A 332 -20.61 5.92 5.89
CA GLU A 332 -20.30 4.51 5.60
C GLU A 332 -21.37 3.60 6.25
N PRO A 333 -22.59 3.55 5.69
CA PRO A 333 -23.73 2.93 6.38
C PRO A 333 -23.60 1.41 6.54
N ASN A 334 -22.89 0.72 5.64
CA ASN A 334 -22.64 -0.73 5.76
C ASN A 334 -21.87 -1.07 7.04
N GLN A 335 -20.79 -0.32 7.33
CA GLN A 335 -19.99 -0.52 8.53
C GLN A 335 -20.74 -0.08 9.80
N ALA A 336 -21.58 0.95 9.70
CA ALA A 336 -22.46 1.34 10.80
C ALA A 336 -23.46 0.22 11.14
N LEU A 337 -24.07 -0.39 10.12
CA LEU A 337 -25.02 -1.51 10.28
C LEU A 337 -24.37 -2.71 10.97
N GLU A 338 -23.20 -3.15 10.50
CA GLU A 338 -22.47 -4.29 11.08
C GLU A 338 -22.16 -4.07 12.57
N ASN A 339 -21.70 -2.86 12.94
CA ASN A 339 -21.42 -2.53 14.33
C ASN A 339 -22.69 -2.45 15.18
N CYS A 340 -23.82 -2.01 14.62
CA CYS A 340 -25.09 -2.06 15.31
C CYS A 340 -25.57 -3.49 15.55
N ASP A 341 -25.39 -4.40 14.59
CA ASP A 341 -25.74 -5.81 14.75
C ASP A 341 -24.91 -6.47 15.86
N LYS A 342 -23.58 -6.27 15.86
CA LYS A 342 -22.70 -6.73 16.95
C LYS A 342 -23.09 -6.15 18.32
N ALA A 343 -23.51 -4.88 18.37
CA ALA A 343 -24.01 -4.28 19.61
C ALA A 343 -25.33 -4.92 20.09
N LEU A 344 -26.21 -5.34 19.17
CA LEU A 344 -27.48 -6.00 19.49
C LEU A 344 -27.32 -7.48 19.84
N GLU A 345 -26.26 -8.14 19.39
CA GLU A 345 -25.87 -9.46 19.88
C GLU A 345 -25.49 -9.42 21.37
N LEU A 346 -24.86 -8.32 21.81
CA LEU A 346 -24.50 -8.08 23.21
C LEU A 346 -25.70 -7.59 24.05
N ASP A 347 -26.51 -6.68 23.52
CA ASP A 347 -27.72 -6.15 24.15
C ASP A 347 -28.82 -5.95 23.10
N GLY A 348 -29.67 -6.97 22.93
CA GLY A 348 -30.74 -6.96 21.92
C GLY A 348 -31.85 -5.94 22.17
N SER A 349 -31.84 -5.26 23.31
CA SER A 349 -32.79 -4.19 23.64
C SER A 349 -32.19 -2.80 23.52
N ASN A 350 -30.91 -2.65 23.15
CA ASN A 350 -30.21 -1.38 23.23
C ASN A 350 -30.84 -0.28 22.36
N GLU A 351 -31.35 0.78 23.00
CA GLU A 351 -32.00 1.91 22.33
C GLU A 351 -31.11 2.54 21.24
N LYS A 352 -29.82 2.77 21.57
CA LYS A 352 -28.89 3.45 20.66
C LYS A 352 -28.53 2.57 19.46
N ALA A 353 -28.36 1.27 19.67
CA ALA A 353 -28.02 0.35 18.59
C ALA A 353 -29.17 0.24 17.59
N LEU A 354 -30.40 -0.01 18.06
CA LEU A 354 -31.60 -0.07 17.21
C LEU A 354 -31.80 1.23 16.44
N PHE A 355 -31.69 2.38 17.12
CA PHE A 355 -31.87 3.68 16.48
C PHE A 355 -30.82 3.94 15.39
N ARG A 356 -29.54 3.70 15.70
CA ARG A 356 -28.43 3.91 14.75
C ARG A 356 -28.49 2.92 13.57
N ARG A 357 -28.94 1.68 13.79
CA ARG A 357 -29.16 0.70 12.71
C ARG A 357 -30.26 1.17 11.77
N GLY A 358 -31.35 1.71 12.32
CA GLY A 358 -32.40 2.37 11.54
C GLY A 358 -31.88 3.54 10.71
N GLU A 359 -31.00 4.38 11.26
CA GLU A 359 -30.37 5.49 10.51
C GLU A 359 -29.46 4.98 9.38
N ALA A 360 -28.66 3.93 9.62
CA ALA A 360 -27.80 3.32 8.62
C ALA A 360 -28.62 2.72 7.46
N LEU A 361 -29.64 1.92 7.78
CA LEU A 361 -30.57 1.33 6.81
C LEU A 361 -31.32 2.40 6.00
N PHE A 362 -31.72 3.49 6.66
CA PHE A 362 -32.33 4.63 5.97
C PHE A 362 -31.37 5.26 4.96
N GLY A 363 -30.09 5.43 5.33
CA GLY A 363 -29.03 5.88 4.43
C GLY A 363 -28.83 4.95 3.22
N MET A 364 -29.01 3.64 3.42
CA MET A 364 -28.98 2.61 2.37
C MET A 364 -30.26 2.53 1.53
N LYS A 365 -31.28 3.34 1.85
CA LYS A 365 -32.62 3.34 1.23
C LYS A 365 -33.43 2.07 1.51
N GLU A 366 -33.07 1.30 2.53
CA GLU A 366 -33.83 0.16 3.02
C GLU A 366 -34.93 0.61 4.00
N PHE A 367 -35.87 1.41 3.50
CA PHE A 367 -36.81 2.17 4.32
C PHE A 367 -37.75 1.29 5.16
N ASP A 368 -38.14 0.11 4.67
CA ASP A 368 -38.98 -0.81 5.43
C ASP A 368 -38.25 -1.35 6.66
N ARG A 369 -37.03 -1.87 6.49
CA ARG A 369 -36.21 -2.35 7.62
C ARG A 369 -35.88 -1.22 8.60
N ALA A 370 -35.55 -0.04 8.08
CA ALA A 370 -35.32 1.15 8.92
C ALA A 370 -36.55 1.50 9.76
N ARG A 371 -37.74 1.49 9.16
CA ARG A 371 -39.01 1.73 9.87
C ARG A 371 -39.20 0.71 10.97
N ASP A 372 -38.95 -0.56 10.70
CA ASP A 372 -39.17 -1.65 11.66
C ASP A 372 -38.23 -1.49 12.88
N ASP A 373 -36.98 -1.08 12.67
CA ASP A 373 -36.05 -0.74 13.76
C ASP A 373 -36.53 0.46 14.59
N PHE A 374 -36.95 1.55 13.95
CA PHE A 374 -37.48 2.72 14.69
C PHE A 374 -38.79 2.40 15.44
N GLN A 375 -39.63 1.53 14.88
CA GLN A 375 -40.81 1.02 15.57
C GLN A 375 -40.43 0.16 16.77
N ARG A 376 -39.39 -0.67 16.64
CA ARG A 376 -38.86 -1.45 17.76
C ARG A 376 -38.34 -0.55 18.88
N VAL A 377 -37.66 0.55 18.54
CA VAL A 377 -37.29 1.59 19.52
C VAL A 377 -38.51 2.13 20.24
N LEU A 378 -39.59 2.49 19.53
CA LEU A 378 -40.80 3.02 20.16
C LEU A 378 -41.57 2.00 21.01
N GLN A 379 -41.48 0.71 20.68
CA GLN A 379 -42.06 -0.36 21.50
C GLN A 379 -41.36 -0.48 22.86
N LEU A 380 -40.03 -0.37 22.88
CA LEU A 380 -39.23 -0.48 24.10
C LEU A 380 -39.09 0.85 24.84
N TYR A 381 -39.03 1.96 24.10
CA TYR A 381 -38.76 3.32 24.58
C TYR A 381 -39.78 4.32 23.99
N PRO A 382 -41.04 4.33 24.46
CA PRO A 382 -42.11 5.14 23.86
C PRO A 382 -41.89 6.65 23.90
N ALA A 383 -41.01 7.14 24.79
CA ALA A 383 -40.69 8.56 24.94
C ALA A 383 -39.72 9.10 23.86
N ASN A 384 -39.14 8.22 23.03
CA ASN A 384 -38.16 8.63 22.02
C ASN A 384 -38.83 9.39 20.85
N LYS A 385 -38.82 10.73 20.93
CA LYS A 385 -39.39 11.62 19.91
C LYS A 385 -38.68 11.53 18.56
N ALA A 386 -37.38 11.23 18.55
CA ALA A 386 -36.60 11.11 17.33
C ALA A 386 -37.06 9.88 16.53
N ALA A 387 -37.24 8.73 17.20
CA ALA A 387 -37.73 7.50 16.57
C ALA A 387 -39.12 7.71 15.96
N LYS A 388 -40.02 8.40 16.68
CA LYS A 388 -41.35 8.75 16.16
C LYS A 388 -41.27 9.57 14.87
N SER A 389 -40.37 10.55 14.82
CA SER A 389 -40.17 11.38 13.63
C SER A 389 -39.61 10.58 12.46
N GLN A 390 -38.64 9.69 12.73
CA GLN A 390 -38.05 8.82 11.72
C GLN A 390 -39.02 7.79 11.14
N VAL A 391 -39.92 7.22 11.95
CA VAL A 391 -40.99 6.32 11.44
C VAL A 391 -41.85 7.02 10.39
N VAL A 392 -42.29 8.25 10.68
CA VAL A 392 -43.09 9.05 9.75
C VAL A 392 -42.31 9.36 8.46
N LEU A 393 -41.02 9.67 8.60
CA LEU A 393 -40.14 9.91 7.45
C LEU A 393 -39.98 8.65 6.59
N CYS A 394 -39.77 7.48 7.20
CA CYS A 394 -39.67 6.20 6.49
C CYS A 394 -40.97 5.91 5.72
N GLN A 395 -42.13 6.06 6.37
CA GLN A 395 -43.43 5.86 5.72
C GLN A 395 -43.62 6.77 4.50
N LYS A 396 -43.21 8.04 4.61
CA LYS A 396 -43.23 8.98 3.48
C LYS A 396 -42.35 8.49 2.33
N ARG A 397 -41.10 8.09 2.62
CA ARG A 397 -40.15 7.59 1.61
C ARG A 397 -40.61 6.30 0.93
N ILE A 398 -41.18 5.37 1.70
CA ILE A 398 -41.76 4.12 1.18
C ILE A 398 -42.89 4.44 0.18
N LYS A 399 -43.79 5.38 0.54
CA LYS A 399 -44.86 5.81 -0.36
C LYS A 399 -44.32 6.47 -1.63
N GLU A 400 -43.35 7.37 -1.51
CA GLU A 400 -42.67 7.99 -2.66
C GLU A 400 -42.02 6.95 -3.59
N GLN A 401 -41.38 5.93 -3.01
CA GLN A 401 -40.75 4.83 -3.75
C GLN A 401 -41.80 3.99 -4.49
N HIS A 402 -42.87 3.57 -3.84
CA HIS A 402 -43.96 2.84 -4.50
C HIS A 402 -44.63 3.64 -5.62
N GLU A 403 -44.86 4.95 -5.44
CA GLU A 403 -45.42 5.81 -6.48
C GLU A 403 -44.47 5.96 -7.68
N LYS A 404 -43.17 6.01 -7.43
CA LYS A 404 -42.15 6.04 -8.49
C LYS A 404 -42.09 4.71 -9.21
N ASP A 405 -42.06 3.59 -8.49
CA ASP A 405 -42.03 2.25 -9.06
C ASP A 405 -43.28 1.99 -9.89
N LYS A 406 -44.48 2.35 -9.38
CA LYS A 406 -45.74 2.26 -10.12
C LYS A 406 -45.67 3.01 -11.45
N ARG A 407 -45.09 4.23 -11.46
CA ARG A 407 -44.89 5.02 -12.69
C ARG A 407 -43.89 4.35 -13.64
N ILE A 408 -42.78 3.83 -13.12
CA ILE A 408 -41.77 3.12 -13.91
C ILE A 408 -42.39 1.88 -14.57
N TYR A 409 -43.08 1.04 -13.79
CA TYR A 409 -43.74 -0.16 -14.31
C TYR A 409 -44.83 0.20 -15.32
N ALA A 410 -45.69 1.18 -15.06
CA ALA A 410 -46.71 1.63 -16.01
C ALA A 410 -46.09 2.04 -17.36
N ASN A 411 -45.02 2.83 -17.33
CA ASN A 411 -44.29 3.23 -18.53
C ASN A 411 -43.62 2.05 -19.25
N MET A 412 -43.06 1.09 -18.51
CA MET A 412 -42.50 -0.14 -19.09
C MET A 412 -43.59 -0.98 -19.78
N PHE A 413 -44.74 -1.20 -19.12
CA PHE A 413 -45.89 -1.91 -19.69
C PHE A 413 -46.40 -1.25 -20.96
N GLN A 414 -46.51 0.09 -20.97
CA GLN A 414 -46.91 0.83 -22.17
C GLN A 414 -45.91 0.63 -23.31
N LYS A 415 -44.61 0.73 -23.05
CA LYS A 415 -43.56 0.50 -24.07
C LYS A 415 -43.60 -0.93 -24.61
N PHE A 416 -43.85 -1.93 -23.77
CA PHE A 416 -43.99 -3.32 -24.23
C PHE A 416 -45.25 -3.49 -25.09
N ALA A 417 -46.38 -2.92 -24.69
CA ALA A 417 -47.61 -2.95 -25.47
C ALA A 417 -47.46 -2.25 -26.84
N GLU A 418 -46.77 -1.10 -26.89
CA GLU A 418 -46.44 -0.39 -28.14
C GLU A 418 -45.52 -1.22 -29.05
N ARG A 419 -44.53 -1.91 -28.48
CA ARG A 419 -43.65 -2.81 -29.23
C ARG A 419 -44.42 -3.99 -29.81
N ASP A 420 -45.26 -4.63 -29.01
CA ASP A 420 -46.07 -5.77 -29.45
C ASP A 420 -47.07 -5.36 -30.55
N SER A 421 -47.65 -4.16 -30.44
CA SER A 421 -48.51 -3.60 -31.47
C SER A 421 -47.75 -3.35 -32.77
N LYS A 422 -46.55 -2.75 -32.72
CA LYS A 422 -45.69 -2.57 -33.91
C LYS A 422 -45.27 -3.90 -34.56
N VAL A 423 -45.03 -4.94 -33.77
CA VAL A 423 -44.74 -6.29 -34.29
C VAL A 423 -45.97 -6.87 -34.99
N LYS A 424 -47.16 -6.76 -34.38
CA LYS A 424 -48.42 -7.21 -34.99
C LYS A 424 -48.72 -6.44 -36.27
N ASP A 425 -48.53 -5.13 -36.29
CA ASP A 425 -48.73 -4.30 -37.48
C ASP A 425 -47.75 -4.69 -38.60
N CYS A 426 -46.49 -4.99 -38.27
CA CYS A 426 -45.50 -5.48 -39.24
C CYS A 426 -45.87 -6.87 -39.79
N LEU A 427 -46.36 -7.78 -38.96
CA LEU A 427 -46.83 -9.11 -39.38
C LEU A 427 -48.11 -9.00 -40.23
N PHE A 428 -49.02 -8.10 -39.89
CA PHE A 428 -50.25 -7.84 -40.65
C PHE A 428 -49.93 -7.22 -42.01
N TYR A 429 -49.04 -6.22 -42.06
CA TYR A 429 -48.57 -5.61 -43.30
C TYR A 429 -47.91 -6.64 -44.24
N ASN A 430 -47.04 -7.50 -43.72
CA ASN A 430 -46.41 -8.57 -44.51
C ASN A 430 -47.41 -9.64 -44.99
N SER A 431 -48.45 -9.93 -44.20
CA SER A 431 -49.56 -10.81 -44.59
C SER A 431 -50.41 -10.21 -45.71
N HIS A 432 -50.76 -8.93 -45.62
CA HIS A 432 -51.54 -8.23 -46.65
C HIS A 432 -50.78 -8.10 -47.97
N LYS A 433 -49.49 -7.75 -47.89
CA LYS A 433 -48.60 -7.67 -49.07
C LYS A 433 -48.43 -9.02 -49.78
N ARG A 434 -48.43 -10.13 -49.02
CA ARG A 434 -48.44 -11.50 -49.60
C ARG A 434 -49.78 -11.82 -50.29
N LYS A 435 -50.92 -11.43 -49.71
CA LYS A 435 -52.24 -11.64 -50.32
C LYS A 435 -52.45 -10.78 -51.59
N GLU A 436 -51.94 -9.56 -51.63
CA GLU A 436 -51.95 -8.72 -52.83
C GLU A 436 -51.03 -9.28 -53.93
N ALA A 437 -49.87 -9.81 -53.55
CA ALA A 437 -48.98 -10.50 -54.50
C ALA A 437 -49.60 -11.79 -55.07
N ASP A 438 -50.41 -12.52 -54.31
CA ASP A 438 -51.14 -13.70 -54.80
C ASP A 438 -52.36 -13.33 -55.66
N LYS A 439 -53.08 -12.23 -55.36
CA LYS A 439 -54.12 -11.70 -56.26
C LYS A 439 -53.57 -11.26 -57.61
N GLY A 440 -52.42 -10.57 -57.62
CA GLY A 440 -51.73 -10.21 -58.87
C GLY A 440 -51.19 -11.41 -59.66
N LYS A 441 -51.07 -12.59 -59.03
CA LYS A 441 -50.76 -13.85 -59.73
C LYS A 441 -51.99 -14.58 -60.23
N SER A 442 -53.15 -14.46 -59.57
CA SER A 442 -54.40 -15.07 -60.06
C SER A 442 -54.98 -14.32 -61.26
N GLU A 443 -54.89 -12.98 -61.29
CA GLU A 443 -55.25 -12.17 -62.48
C GLU A 443 -54.31 -12.42 -63.68
N ARG A 444 -53.07 -12.89 -63.43
CA ARG A 444 -52.16 -13.36 -64.48
C ARG A 444 -52.45 -14.78 -64.96
N LYS A 445 -53.20 -15.58 -64.19
CA LYS A 445 -53.56 -16.96 -64.54
C LYS A 445 -54.88 -17.04 -65.31
N GLU A 446 -55.85 -16.18 -65.01
CA GLU A 446 -57.08 -16.09 -65.81
C GLU A 446 -56.85 -15.63 -67.26
N ASN A 447 -55.73 -14.94 -67.55
CA ASN A 447 -55.32 -14.61 -68.91
C ASN A 447 -54.43 -15.68 -69.60
N ALA A 448 -54.16 -16.81 -68.93
CA ALA A 448 -53.29 -17.89 -69.45
C ALA A 448 -54.04 -19.21 -69.68
N ASP A 449 -55.27 -19.37 -69.16
CA ASP A 449 -56.05 -20.60 -69.29
C ASP A 449 -56.94 -20.66 -70.57
N ASP A 450 -56.87 -19.64 -71.46
CA ASP A 450 -57.49 -19.68 -72.80
C ASP A 450 -56.53 -20.21 -73.90
N GLU A 451 -55.27 -20.53 -73.56
CA GLU A 451 -54.27 -21.04 -74.52
C GLU A 451 -53.63 -22.37 -74.06
N MET A 452 -54.42 -23.42 -73.78
CA MET A 452 -53.97 -24.83 -73.93
C MET A 452 -55.08 -25.85 -73.57
N GLU A 453 -56.15 -25.89 -74.37
CA GLU A 453 -56.78 -27.17 -74.70
C GLU A 453 -56.53 -27.43 -76.19
N ILE A 454 -56.01 -28.62 -76.47
CA ILE A 454 -56.04 -29.40 -77.73
C ILE A 454 -54.68 -30.06 -77.92
N GLU A 455 -54.71 -31.36 -77.66
CA GLU A 455 -54.03 -32.46 -78.35
C GLU A 455 -53.15 -33.34 -77.45
N ASN A 456 -53.37 -34.64 -77.36
CA ASN A 456 -54.51 -35.54 -77.62
C ASN A 456 -54.00 -36.94 -77.24
N GLY A 457 -54.89 -37.82 -76.79
CA GLY A 457 -54.59 -39.24 -76.60
C GLY A 457 -54.56 -40.00 -77.93
N GLU A 458 -53.55 -40.88 -78.04
CA GLU A 458 -53.46 -42.13 -78.83
C GLU A 458 -53.99 -42.18 -80.28
N LYS A 459 -53.11 -42.50 -81.25
CA LYS A 459 -53.02 -43.85 -81.86
C LYS A 459 -52.00 -44.00 -83.02
N GLU A 460 -51.19 -45.08 -82.91
CA GLU A 460 -50.81 -46.08 -83.94
C GLU A 460 -50.05 -45.66 -85.23
N VAL A 461 -49.06 -46.36 -85.82
CA VAL A 461 -48.54 -47.76 -85.82
C VAL A 461 -47.10 -47.81 -86.38
N SER A 462 -46.36 -48.89 -86.01
CA SER A 462 -45.12 -49.48 -86.58
C SER A 462 -43.78 -48.78 -86.28
N GLY A 463 -42.68 -49.45 -85.97
CA GLY A 463 -42.35 -50.88 -85.88
C GLY A 463 -40.84 -51.03 -85.68
N GLU A 464 -40.42 -52.21 -85.19
CA GLU A 464 -39.04 -52.76 -85.22
C GLU A 464 -37.93 -51.97 -84.48
N ALA A 465 -36.85 -52.53 -83.95
CA ALA A 465 -36.47 -53.86 -83.47
C ALA A 465 -35.14 -53.62 -82.71
N LYS A 466 -34.88 -54.43 -81.69
CA LYS A 466 -33.58 -54.75 -81.05
C LYS A 466 -32.34 -53.90 -81.45
N ALA A 467 -31.74 -53.25 -80.46
CA ALA A 467 -30.41 -53.54 -79.89
C ALA A 467 -30.06 -52.52 -78.82
#